data_AF-A0A0J7HXF4-F1
#
_entry.id   AF-A0A0J7HXF4-F1
#
_cell.length_a   1.000
_cell.length_b   1.000
_cell.length_c   1.000
_cell.angle_alpha   90.00
_cell.angle_beta   90.00
_cell.angle_gamma   90.00
#
_symmetry.space_group_name_H-M   'P 1'
#
loop_
_entity.id
_entity.type
_entity.pdbx_description
1 polymer ?
#
loop_
_entity_poly.entity_id
_entity_poly.type
_entity_poly.pdbx_seq_one_letter_code
_entity_poly.pdbx_strand_id
1 'polypeptide(L)'
;MGDDNKAVEGAVISPGDLSSNDFLNDLMGPNEPNIIKYMANGKGNEQYDFKTNGPNGEAGGTDQRPEGMTVQQYSYRGVLFSVDTGDKTDNVSVIASARDIGNFGAGYIAGNNGLTWGTARLGFDALQSKQQGTFATEGQTTQMAQKVGHTLGHKNYDSRRAAVYKSQSSNPLRGPK
;
A
#
# COMPACT_ATOMS: atom_id res chain seq x y z
N MET A 1 9.28 -8.73 8.56
CA MET A 1 10.65 -8.37 8.97
C MET A 1 10.65 -6.93 9.45
N GLY A 2 11.48 -6.62 10.45
CA GLY A 2 11.77 -5.29 10.98
C GLY A 2 12.52 -4.39 9.99
N ASP A 3 12.70 -3.12 10.35
CA ASP A 3 13.48 -2.14 9.59
C ASP A 3 14.96 -2.54 9.43
N ASP A 4 15.45 -3.40 10.31
CA ASP A 4 16.80 -3.99 10.30
C ASP A 4 16.87 -5.33 9.55
N ASN A 5 15.83 -5.68 8.80
CA ASN A 5 15.66 -6.97 8.12
C ASN A 5 15.67 -8.20 9.05
N LYS A 6 15.46 -8.04 10.37
CA LYS A 6 15.32 -9.16 11.31
C LYS A 6 13.87 -9.50 11.59
N ALA A 7 13.61 -10.66 12.19
CA ALA A 7 12.28 -10.92 12.74
C ALA A 7 12.03 -9.98 13.93
N VAL A 8 10.79 -9.49 14.06
CA VAL A 8 10.40 -8.68 15.23
C VAL A 8 9.88 -9.62 16.28
N GLU A 9 10.63 -9.76 17.37
CA GLU A 9 10.26 -10.65 18.47
C GLU A 9 8.99 -10.15 19.18
N GLY A 10 8.08 -11.08 19.46
CA GLY A 10 6.83 -10.79 20.15
C GLY A 10 5.79 -10.02 19.32
N ALA A 11 5.98 -9.85 18.00
CA ALA A 11 4.91 -9.37 17.14
C ALA A 11 3.72 -10.36 17.19
N VAL A 12 2.51 -9.83 17.36
CA VAL A 12 1.29 -10.64 17.51
C VAL A 12 0.45 -10.61 16.24
N ILE A 13 -0.33 -11.67 16.03
CA ILE A 13 -1.41 -11.68 15.04
C ILE A 13 -2.65 -11.09 15.71
N SER A 14 -3.25 -10.10 15.08
CA SER A 14 -4.46 -9.42 15.52
C SER A 14 -5.61 -9.76 14.55
N PRO A 15 -6.26 -10.93 14.68
CA PRO A 15 -7.26 -11.39 13.71
C PRO A 15 -8.56 -10.58 13.74
N GLY A 16 -8.80 -9.77 14.79
CA GLY A 16 -9.93 -8.82 14.83
C GLY A 16 -9.57 -7.44 14.29
N ASP A 17 -8.32 -7.20 13.90
CA ASP A 17 -7.88 -5.92 13.36
C ASP A 17 -8.23 -5.83 11.86
N LEU A 18 -9.29 -5.09 11.57
CA LEU A 18 -9.78 -4.82 10.21
C LEU A 18 -9.27 -3.48 9.65
N SER A 19 -8.39 -2.77 10.37
CA SER A 19 -7.87 -1.45 9.93
C SER A 19 -7.22 -1.51 8.56
N SER A 20 -6.65 -2.66 8.18
CA SER A 20 -6.06 -2.85 6.86
C SER A 20 -7.10 -2.78 5.73
N ASN A 21 -8.30 -3.31 5.95
CA ASN A 21 -9.37 -3.28 4.96
C ASN A 21 -9.89 -1.86 4.80
N ASP A 22 -10.08 -1.13 5.91
CA ASP A 22 -10.50 0.26 5.87
C ASP A 22 -9.47 1.14 5.14
N PHE A 23 -8.18 0.95 5.47
CA PHE A 23 -7.08 1.63 4.80
C PHE A 23 -7.03 1.36 3.29
N LEU A 24 -7.11 0.10 2.88
CA LEU A 24 -7.05 -0.28 1.46
C LEU A 24 -8.32 0.14 0.72
N ASN A 25 -9.50 0.08 1.35
CA ASN A 25 -10.75 0.54 0.77
C ASN A 25 -10.74 2.06 0.51
N ASP A 26 -10.16 2.87 1.40
CA ASP A 26 -9.99 4.30 1.18
C ASP A 26 -9.01 4.57 0.03
N LEU A 27 -7.88 3.85 0.03
CA LEU A 27 -6.79 4.00 -0.94
C LEU A 27 -7.15 3.51 -2.35
N MET A 28 -8.00 2.49 -2.46
CA MET A 28 -8.43 1.89 -3.73
C MET A 28 -9.85 2.33 -4.14
N GLY A 29 -10.52 3.12 -3.31
CA GLY A 29 -11.89 3.54 -3.48
C GLY A 29 -12.04 4.96 -4.04
N PRO A 30 -13.19 5.62 -3.81
CA PRO A 30 -13.48 6.95 -4.37
C PRO A 30 -12.55 8.06 -3.84
N ASN A 31 -11.86 7.82 -2.72
CA ASN A 31 -10.95 8.76 -2.08
C ASN A 31 -9.48 8.52 -2.47
N GLU A 32 -9.22 7.70 -3.50
CA GLU A 32 -7.87 7.37 -3.95
C GLU A 32 -6.99 8.65 -4.04
N PRO A 33 -5.87 8.71 -3.29
CA PRO A 33 -4.98 9.85 -3.39
C PRO A 33 -4.25 9.84 -4.72
N ASN A 34 -4.04 11.03 -5.28
CA ASN A 34 -3.05 11.17 -6.34
C ASN A 34 -1.65 10.82 -5.79
N ILE A 35 -0.75 10.41 -6.69
CA ILE A 35 0.59 9.96 -6.33
C ILE A 35 1.41 10.97 -5.51
N ILE A 36 1.26 12.28 -5.78
CA ILE A 36 1.99 13.33 -5.05
C ILE A 36 1.49 13.40 -3.61
N LYS A 37 0.17 13.39 -3.40
CA LYS A 37 -0.44 13.37 -2.07
C LYS A 37 -0.03 12.10 -1.32
N TYR A 38 -0.05 10.95 -1.98
CA TYR A 38 0.39 9.70 -1.37
C TYR A 38 1.85 9.78 -0.90
N MET A 39 2.75 10.22 -1.77
CA MET A 39 4.18 10.34 -1.45
C MET A 39 4.46 11.34 -0.32
N ALA A 40 3.69 12.43 -0.24
CA ALA A 40 3.83 13.44 0.81
C ALA A 40 3.38 12.92 2.18
N ASN A 41 2.36 12.06 2.24
CA ASN A 41 1.76 11.58 3.49
C ASN A 41 2.04 10.10 3.79
N GLY A 42 2.95 9.45 3.05
CA GLY A 42 3.30 8.03 3.21
C GLY A 42 4.46 7.76 4.16
N LYS A 43 4.74 8.67 5.09
CA LYS A 43 5.92 8.57 5.98
C LYS A 43 5.65 9.19 7.33
N GLY A 44 6.34 8.68 8.36
CA GLY A 44 6.64 9.46 9.56
C GLY A 44 5.40 9.82 10.35
N ASN A 45 4.52 8.83 10.59
CA ASN A 45 3.26 9.00 11.32
C ASN A 45 2.15 9.72 10.55
N GLU A 46 2.31 9.89 9.24
CA GLU A 46 1.30 10.49 8.35
C GLU A 46 0.28 9.46 7.85
N GLN A 47 -0.82 9.95 7.28
CA GLN A 47 -2.02 9.18 6.91
C GLN A 47 -1.78 7.86 6.15
N TYR A 48 -0.77 7.82 5.27
CA TYR A 48 -0.48 6.65 4.44
C TYR A 48 0.67 5.77 4.96
N ASP A 49 1.26 6.10 6.11
CA ASP A 49 2.22 5.25 6.83
C ASP A 49 1.49 4.24 7.73
N PHE A 50 0.79 3.28 7.11
CA PHE A 50 -0.17 2.39 7.78
C PHE A 50 0.36 1.71 9.06
N LYS A 51 1.65 1.37 9.12
CA LYS A 51 2.27 0.74 10.31
C LYS A 51 2.24 1.64 11.55
N THR A 52 1.98 2.93 11.38
CA THR A 52 1.90 3.94 12.43
C THR A 52 0.48 4.43 12.69
N ASN A 53 -0.48 3.99 11.87
CA ASN A 53 -1.87 4.37 12.05
C ASN A 53 -2.45 3.67 13.29
N GLY A 54 -3.36 4.37 13.98
CA GLY A 54 -4.13 3.82 15.09
C GLY A 54 -5.11 2.74 14.64
N PRO A 55 -5.73 2.03 15.60
CA PRO A 55 -6.65 0.94 15.30
C PRO A 55 -7.91 1.39 14.55
N ASN A 56 -8.25 2.69 14.58
CA ASN A 56 -9.37 3.24 13.81
C ASN A 56 -8.87 4.09 12.60
N GLY A 57 -7.62 3.91 12.20
CA GLY A 57 -7.05 4.56 11.02
C GLY A 57 -6.47 5.96 11.25
N GLU A 58 -6.34 6.40 12.51
CA GLU A 58 -5.78 7.70 12.86
C GLU A 58 -4.30 7.79 12.48
N ALA A 59 -3.90 8.82 11.73
CA ALA A 59 -2.48 9.06 11.44
C ALA A 59 -1.67 9.22 12.74
N GLY A 60 -0.58 8.49 12.87
CA GLY A 60 0.27 8.52 14.07
C GLY A 60 -0.40 7.98 15.34
N GLY A 61 -1.50 7.24 15.20
CA GLY A 61 -2.28 6.71 16.31
C GLY A 61 -1.64 5.54 17.07
N THR A 62 -0.31 5.34 17.01
CA THR A 62 0.35 4.24 17.76
C THR A 62 0.16 4.33 19.26
N ASP A 63 -0.16 5.51 19.81
CA ASP A 63 -0.45 5.67 21.24
C ASP A 63 -1.81 5.10 21.64
N GLN A 64 -2.69 4.85 20.67
CA GLN A 64 -4.00 4.22 20.84
C GLN A 64 -3.93 2.70 20.65
N ARG A 65 -2.73 2.14 20.51
CA ARG A 65 -2.51 0.69 20.39
C ARG A 65 -3.04 -0.06 21.63
N PRO A 66 -3.34 -1.37 21.50
CA PRO A 66 -3.74 -2.19 22.64
C PRO A 66 -2.72 -2.13 23.80
N GLU A 67 -3.25 -2.08 25.03
CA GLU A 67 -2.43 -2.05 26.24
C GLU A 67 -1.50 -3.27 26.32
N GLY A 68 -0.27 -3.06 26.80
CA GLY A 68 0.76 -4.11 26.89
C GLY A 68 1.49 -4.40 25.58
N MET A 69 1.11 -3.77 24.47
CA MET A 69 1.84 -3.85 23.21
C MET A 69 2.85 -2.71 23.09
N THR A 70 4.08 -3.00 22.66
CA THR A 70 5.05 -1.96 22.29
C THR A 70 4.72 -1.34 20.93
N VAL A 71 5.21 -0.12 20.66
CA VAL A 71 5.09 0.50 19.32
C VAL A 71 5.64 -0.43 18.25
N GLN A 72 6.79 -1.05 18.51
CA GLN A 72 7.42 -1.97 17.57
C GLN A 72 6.52 -3.19 17.29
N GLN A 73 6.01 -3.85 18.32
CA GLN A 73 5.08 -4.99 18.11
C GLN A 73 3.84 -4.57 17.33
N TYR A 74 3.29 -3.38 17.62
CA TYR A 74 2.11 -2.86 16.94
C TYR A 74 2.37 -2.52 15.46
N SER A 75 3.51 -1.90 15.15
CA SER A 75 3.89 -1.56 13.76
C SER A 75 4.23 -2.79 12.90
N TYR A 76 4.51 -3.93 13.53
CA TYR A 76 4.83 -5.18 12.86
C TYR A 76 3.77 -6.27 13.07
N ARG A 77 2.63 -5.92 13.67
CA ARG A 77 1.53 -6.85 13.95
C ARG A 77 0.96 -7.44 12.65
N GLY A 78 0.50 -8.68 12.74
CA GLY A 78 -0.27 -9.31 11.67
C GLY A 78 -1.71 -8.81 11.68
N VAL A 79 -2.20 -8.36 10.53
CA VAL A 79 -3.58 -7.89 10.33
C VAL A 79 -4.24 -8.70 9.23
N LEU A 80 -5.56 -8.88 9.32
CA LEU A 80 -6.33 -9.48 8.24
C LEU A 80 -6.53 -8.47 7.13
N PHE A 81 -6.28 -8.87 5.89
CA PHE A 81 -6.64 -8.10 4.72
C PHE A 81 -7.28 -8.99 3.64
N SER A 82 -8.26 -8.44 2.94
CA SER A 82 -8.94 -9.10 1.83
C SER A 82 -8.92 -8.15 0.65
N VAL A 83 -8.25 -8.53 -0.44
CA VAL A 83 -8.22 -7.76 -1.67
C VAL A 83 -8.69 -8.65 -2.81
N ASP A 84 -9.66 -8.15 -3.57
CA ASP A 84 -10.02 -8.74 -4.86
C ASP A 84 -8.90 -8.44 -5.86
N THR A 85 -8.13 -9.48 -6.20
CA THR A 85 -7.04 -9.39 -7.18
C THR A 85 -7.54 -9.65 -8.62
N GLY A 86 -8.81 -10.03 -8.78
CA GLY A 86 -9.42 -10.41 -10.05
C GLY A 86 -8.79 -11.66 -10.69
N ASP A 87 -8.16 -12.51 -9.89
CA ASP A 87 -7.80 -13.90 -10.21
C ASP A 87 -8.66 -14.82 -9.33
N LYS A 88 -9.07 -15.98 -9.86
CA LYS A 88 -10.14 -16.91 -9.40
C LYS A 88 -10.13 -17.41 -7.93
N THR A 89 -9.35 -16.80 -7.05
CA THR A 89 -9.36 -16.95 -5.60
C THR A 89 -9.93 -15.68 -4.97
N ASP A 90 -11.20 -15.38 -5.24
CA ASP A 90 -11.88 -14.22 -4.67
C ASP A 90 -11.97 -14.37 -3.14
N ASN A 91 -11.75 -13.28 -2.40
CA ASN A 91 -11.96 -13.18 -0.95
C ASN A 91 -11.15 -14.14 -0.07
N VAL A 92 -9.91 -14.48 -0.44
CA VAL A 92 -9.00 -15.11 0.53
C VAL A 92 -8.57 -14.05 1.54
N SER A 93 -9.09 -14.14 2.76
CA SER A 93 -8.56 -13.38 3.89
C SER A 93 -7.16 -13.89 4.20
N VAL A 94 -6.16 -13.04 3.96
CA VAL A 94 -4.76 -13.32 4.22
C VAL A 94 -4.29 -12.49 5.40
N ILE A 95 -3.34 -13.03 6.16
CA ILE A 95 -2.68 -12.30 7.25
C ILE A 95 -1.37 -11.76 6.70
N ALA A 96 -1.17 -10.45 6.77
CA ALA A 96 0.09 -9.79 6.46
C ALA A 96 0.49 -8.84 7.58
N SER A 97 1.77 -8.50 7.66
CA SER A 97 2.20 -7.48 8.63
C SER A 97 1.66 -6.11 8.25
N ALA A 98 1.41 -5.23 9.22
CA ALA A 98 0.99 -3.85 8.93
C ALA A 98 1.98 -3.14 7.99
N ARG A 99 3.28 -3.40 8.12
CA ARG A 99 4.28 -2.93 7.15
C ARG A 99 4.00 -3.39 5.71
N ASP A 100 3.67 -4.66 5.53
CA ASP A 100 3.41 -5.22 4.20
C ASP A 100 2.14 -4.63 3.58
N ILE A 101 1.12 -4.30 4.38
CA ILE A 101 -0.08 -3.56 3.92
C ILE A 101 0.28 -2.18 3.38
N GLY A 102 1.09 -1.41 4.12
CA GLY A 102 1.55 -0.10 3.65
C GLY A 102 2.35 -0.20 2.34
N ASN A 103 3.24 -1.19 2.25
CA ASN A 103 4.04 -1.46 1.05
C ASN A 103 3.18 -1.89 -0.15
N PHE A 104 2.18 -2.73 0.08
CA PHE A 104 1.19 -3.09 -0.93
C PHE A 104 0.44 -1.84 -1.44
N GLY A 105 -0.04 -0.98 -0.53
CA GLY A 105 -0.71 0.28 -0.89
C GLY A 105 0.17 1.21 -1.72
N ALA A 106 1.45 1.35 -1.37
CA ALA A 106 2.41 2.15 -2.13
C ALA A 106 2.62 1.61 -3.54
N GLY A 107 2.75 0.28 -3.65
CA GLY A 107 2.77 -0.42 -4.93
C GLY A 107 1.53 -0.12 -5.77
N TYR A 108 0.35 -0.30 -5.17
CA TYR A 108 -0.93 -0.07 -5.84
C TYR A 108 -1.05 1.35 -6.39
N ILE A 109 -0.78 2.38 -5.59
CA ILE A 109 -0.84 3.77 -6.05
C ILE A 109 0.13 4.02 -7.20
N ALA A 110 1.37 3.52 -7.12
CA ALA A 110 2.35 3.68 -8.20
C ALA A 110 1.86 3.02 -9.51
N GLY A 111 1.39 1.77 -9.43
CA GLY A 111 0.88 1.02 -10.58
C GLY A 111 -0.39 1.64 -11.16
N ASN A 112 -1.32 2.06 -10.31
CA ASN A 112 -2.59 2.65 -10.74
C ASN A 112 -2.43 4.04 -11.36
N ASN A 113 -1.32 4.71 -11.10
CA ASN A 113 -0.93 5.94 -11.80
C ASN A 113 -0.10 5.67 -13.07
N GLY A 114 0.04 4.41 -13.50
CA GLY A 114 0.69 4.01 -14.75
C GLY A 114 2.22 4.02 -14.70
N LEU A 115 2.83 4.08 -13.51
CA LEU A 115 4.28 3.94 -13.41
C LEU A 115 4.69 2.51 -13.73
N THR A 116 5.78 2.32 -14.47
CA THR A 116 6.36 0.99 -14.65
C THR A 116 6.95 0.49 -13.33
N TRP A 117 7.07 -0.84 -13.16
CA TRP A 117 7.69 -1.41 -11.95
C TRP A 117 9.10 -0.88 -11.71
N GLY A 118 9.90 -0.71 -12.77
CA GLY A 118 11.26 -0.17 -12.65
C GLY A 118 11.28 1.26 -12.13
N THR A 119 10.39 2.13 -12.65
CA THR A 119 10.25 3.51 -12.16
C THR A 119 9.78 3.56 -10.72
N ALA A 120 8.77 2.75 -10.37
CA ALA A 120 8.27 2.66 -9.00
C ALA A 120 9.37 2.20 -8.04
N ARG A 121 10.15 1.17 -8.42
CA ARG A 121 11.26 0.64 -7.62
C ARG A 121 12.33 1.68 -7.32
N LEU A 122 12.76 2.42 -8.34
CA LEU A 122 13.71 3.54 -8.17
C LEU A 122 13.14 4.60 -7.22
N GLY A 123 11.85 4.90 -7.32
CA GLY A 123 11.15 5.80 -6.42
C GLY A 123 11.21 5.32 -4.97
N PHE A 124 10.88 4.04 -4.72
CA PHE A 124 10.92 3.44 -3.39
C PHE A 124 12.35 3.43 -2.79
N ASP A 125 13.37 3.09 -3.58
CA ASP A 125 14.76 3.12 -3.11
C ASP A 125 15.25 4.53 -2.78
N ALA A 126 14.91 5.52 -3.60
CA ALA A 126 15.23 6.92 -3.30
C ALA A 126 14.52 7.38 -2.02
N LEU A 127 13.28 6.94 -1.82
CA LEU A 127 12.48 7.23 -0.64
C LEU A 127 13.10 6.66 0.65
N GLN A 128 13.48 5.38 0.60
CA GLN A 128 14.14 4.65 1.67
C GLN A 128 15.50 5.27 2.00
N SER A 129 16.28 5.58 0.96
CA SER A 129 17.59 6.22 1.12
C SER A 129 17.48 7.57 1.84
N LYS A 130 16.47 8.37 1.49
CA LYS A 130 16.19 9.64 2.17
C LYS A 130 15.80 9.45 3.63
N GLN A 131 15.03 8.41 3.96
CA GLN A 131 14.62 8.12 5.34
C GLN A 131 15.78 7.64 6.20
N GLN A 132 16.70 6.84 5.63
CA GLN A 132 17.86 6.33 6.37
C GLN A 132 19.06 7.30 6.37
N GLY A 133 19.02 8.36 5.55
CA GLY A 133 20.13 9.30 5.40
C GLY A 133 21.36 8.71 4.68
N THR A 134 21.23 7.52 4.09
CA THR A 134 22.26 6.78 3.36
C THR A 134 21.63 6.09 2.15
N PHE A 135 22.42 5.74 1.13
CA PHE A 135 21.92 4.88 0.06
C PHE A 135 21.42 3.56 0.65
N ALA A 136 20.16 3.25 0.37
CA ALA A 136 19.45 2.13 0.94
C ALA A 136 18.52 1.50 -0.08
N THR A 137 18.44 0.18 -0.02
CA THR A 137 17.51 -0.63 -0.81
C THR A 137 16.60 -1.37 0.16
N GLU A 138 15.31 -1.39 -0.11
CA GLU A 138 14.37 -2.12 0.75
C GLU A 138 14.60 -3.63 0.71
N GLY A 139 14.29 -4.32 1.82
CA GLY A 139 14.40 -5.78 1.92
C GLY A 139 13.47 -6.53 0.96
N GLN A 140 13.79 -7.80 0.69
CA GLN A 140 13.06 -8.62 -0.30
C GLN A 140 11.55 -8.71 -0.01
N THR A 141 11.13 -8.87 1.25
CA THR A 141 9.71 -8.98 1.60
C THR A 141 8.94 -7.70 1.27
N THR A 142 9.53 -6.54 1.52
CA THR A 142 8.96 -5.23 1.17
C THR A 142 8.80 -5.08 -0.34
N GLN A 143 9.84 -5.43 -1.11
CA GLN A 143 9.78 -5.35 -2.58
C GLN A 143 8.69 -6.27 -3.15
N MET A 144 8.48 -7.45 -2.56
CA MET A 144 7.43 -8.37 -2.99
C MET A 144 6.03 -7.80 -2.73
N ALA A 145 5.78 -7.25 -1.54
CA ALA A 145 4.49 -6.62 -1.22
C ALA A 145 4.18 -5.45 -2.18
N GLN A 146 5.18 -4.58 -2.43
CA GLN A 146 5.06 -3.50 -3.41
C GLN A 146 4.79 -4.00 -4.82
N LYS A 147 5.46 -5.06 -5.26
CA LYS A 147 5.29 -5.63 -6.60
C LYS A 147 3.88 -6.20 -6.79
N VAL A 148 3.34 -6.87 -5.77
CA VAL A 148 1.97 -7.41 -5.80
C VAL A 148 0.97 -6.26 -5.93
N GLY A 149 1.07 -5.23 -5.07
CA GLY A 149 0.23 -4.04 -5.15
C GLY A 149 0.36 -3.33 -6.50
N HIS A 150 1.58 -3.15 -6.99
CA HIS A 150 1.88 -2.52 -8.29
C HIS A 150 1.23 -3.25 -9.46
N THR A 151 1.35 -4.57 -9.48
CA THR A 151 0.75 -5.39 -10.55
C THR A 151 -0.76 -5.21 -10.59
N LEU A 152 -1.42 -5.23 -9.43
CA LEU A 152 -2.86 -5.00 -9.33
C LEU A 152 -3.24 -3.58 -9.77
N GLY A 153 -2.52 -2.57 -9.28
CA GLY A 153 -2.75 -1.17 -9.65
C GLY A 153 -2.59 -0.95 -11.15
N HIS A 154 -1.56 -1.53 -11.77
CA HIS A 154 -1.32 -1.39 -13.20
C HIS A 154 -2.41 -2.07 -14.05
N LYS A 155 -2.92 -3.23 -13.61
CA LYS A 155 -4.08 -3.89 -14.24
C LYS A 155 -5.32 -2.97 -14.21
N ASN A 156 -5.53 -2.25 -13.12
CA ASN A 156 -6.61 -1.26 -13.03
C ASN A 156 -6.38 -0.05 -13.96
N TYR A 157 -5.16 0.49 -13.99
CA TYR A 157 -4.78 1.54 -14.94
C TYR A 157 -5.05 1.15 -16.40
N ASP A 158 -4.62 -0.04 -16.81
CA ASP A 158 -4.81 -0.54 -18.18
C ASP A 158 -6.29 -0.73 -18.51
N SER A 159 -7.08 -1.24 -17.56
CA SER A 159 -8.52 -1.42 -17.71
C SER A 159 -9.25 -0.08 -17.89
N ARG A 160 -8.90 0.94 -17.09
CA ARG A 160 -9.44 2.31 -17.23
C ARG A 160 -9.09 2.92 -18.57
N ARG A 161 -7.83 2.77 -19.04
CA ARG A 161 -7.42 3.23 -20.37
C ARG A 161 -8.22 2.56 -21.47
N ALA A 162 -8.36 1.24 -21.43
CA ALA A 162 -9.12 0.49 -22.43
C ALA A 162 -10.58 0.93 -22.50
N ALA A 163 -11.22 1.20 -21.36
CA ALA A 163 -12.59 1.73 -21.30
C ALA A 163 -12.71 3.12 -21.93
N VAL A 164 -11.74 4.01 -21.70
CA VAL A 164 -11.69 5.33 -22.34
C VAL A 164 -11.56 5.19 -23.85
N TYR A 165 -10.62 4.37 -24.34
CA TYR A 165 -10.49 4.12 -25.78
C TYR A 165 -11.78 3.56 -26.40
N LYS A 166 -12.43 2.60 -25.73
CA LYS A 166 -13.69 2.03 -26.20
C LYS A 166 -14.78 3.11 -26.29
N SER A 167 -14.94 3.95 -25.26
CA SER A 167 -15.94 5.02 -25.27
C SER A 167 -15.68 6.08 -26.36
N GLN A 168 -14.42 6.46 -26.59
CA GLN A 168 -14.01 7.36 -27.66
C GLN A 168 -14.26 6.77 -29.05
N SER A 169 -13.92 5.48 -29.26
CA SER A 169 -14.16 4.79 -30.53
C SER A 169 -15.66 4.59 -30.85
N SER A 170 -16.49 4.47 -29.82
CA SER A 170 -17.95 4.32 -29.96
C SER A 170 -18.71 5.64 -30.17
N ASN A 171 -18.04 6.79 -30.10
CA ASN A 171 -18.65 8.11 -30.25
C ASN A 171 -18.00 8.91 -31.41
N PRO A 172 -18.36 8.61 -32.68
CA PRO A 172 -17.65 9.11 -33.86
C PRO A 172 -17.78 10.63 -34.11
N LEU A 173 -18.59 11.35 -33.33
CA LEU A 173 -18.86 12.79 -33.52
C LEU A 173 -17.93 13.71 -32.71
N ARG A 174 -16.96 13.18 -31.96
CA ARG A 174 -16.00 13.95 -31.18
C ARG A 174 -14.57 13.68 -31.69
N GLY A 175 -14.30 14.12 -32.92
CA GLY A 175 -12.95 14.13 -33.51
C GLY A 175 -11.97 15.00 -32.71
N PRO A 176 -10.65 14.87 -32.97
CA PRO A 176 -9.61 15.55 -32.19
C PRO A 176 -9.81 17.06 -32.23
N LYS A 177 -9.75 17.70 -31.05
CA LYS A 177 -9.62 19.15 -30.94
C LYS A 177 -8.21 19.59 -31.28
#